data_AF-A0A388PK12-F1
#
_entry.id   AF-A0A388PK12-F1
#
_cell.length_a   1.000
_cell.length_b   1.000
_cell.length_c   1.000
_cell.angle_alpha   90.00
_cell.angle_beta   90.00
_cell.angle_gamma   90.00
#
_symmetry.space_group_name_H-M   'P 1'
#
loop_
_entity.id
_entity.type
_entity.pdbx_description
1 polymer ?
#
loop_
_entity_poly.entity_id
_entity_poly.type
_entity_poly.pdbx_seq_one_letter_code
_entity_poly.pdbx_strand_id
1 'polypeptide(L)'
;MKARPALLALLSATILAMAAPTEVTPLPALPPTVYAQPAGKIKVRIDGKGYLLPEELKPTVTKLLGEANYAKTRELYLGLRRTLLEKSLTEAKLRQSDTLAQAAAERLAGLRQKHAALKEKLSALLHDPAAAAGADLNTYVQLEAGITATAALIAREEELAAAAQAKAEAARLKAEPTLEAARKQNADYLEALKAYERPLQELRELAVAKGTAL
;
A
#
# COMPACT_ATOMS: atom_id res chain seq x y z
N MET A 1 -38.20 -10.38 -5.74
CA MET A 1 -37.26 -10.22 -4.62
C MET A 1 -36.40 -8.99 -4.89
N LYS A 2 -36.54 -7.92 -4.09
CA LYS A 2 -35.76 -6.68 -4.24
C LYS A 2 -34.43 -6.84 -3.50
N ALA A 3 -33.34 -7.03 -4.24
CA ALA A 3 -32.00 -7.08 -3.66
C ALA A 3 -31.68 -5.71 -3.01
N ARG A 4 -31.34 -5.73 -1.73
CA ARG A 4 -31.06 -4.52 -0.94
C ARG A 4 -29.76 -3.87 -1.44
N PRO A 5 -29.75 -2.57 -1.78
CA PRO A 5 -28.54 -1.87 -2.24
C PRO A 5 -27.41 -1.86 -1.19
N ALA A 6 -27.73 -2.12 0.09
CA ALA A 6 -26.75 -2.28 1.16
C ALA A 6 -25.85 -3.53 1.01
N LEU A 7 -26.35 -4.61 0.39
CA LEU A 7 -25.54 -5.82 0.15
C LEU A 7 -24.56 -5.61 -1.01
N LEU A 8 -24.95 -4.84 -2.02
CA LEU A 8 -24.06 -4.45 -3.12
C LEU A 8 -22.96 -3.49 -2.66
N ALA A 9 -23.26 -2.56 -1.75
CA ALA A 9 -22.25 -1.67 -1.15
C ALA A 9 -21.21 -2.42 -0.29
N LEU A 10 -21.64 -3.48 0.43
CA LEU A 10 -20.75 -4.38 1.17
C LEU A 10 -19.89 -5.26 0.25
N LEU A 11 -20.45 -5.68 -0.89
CA LEU A 11 -19.73 -6.45 -1.92
C LEU A 11 -18.75 -5.61 -2.75
N SER A 12 -19.05 -4.34 -3.02
CA SER A 12 -18.12 -3.43 -3.71
C SER A 12 -16.94 -3.02 -2.81
N ALA A 13 -17.17 -2.92 -1.50
CA ALA A 13 -16.09 -2.66 -0.53
C ALA A 13 -15.11 -3.83 -0.40
N THR A 14 -15.52 -5.05 -0.74
CA THR A 14 -14.64 -6.24 -0.72
C THR A 14 -13.78 -6.37 -1.97
N ILE A 15 -14.20 -5.85 -3.12
CA ILE A 15 -13.48 -6.02 -4.39
C ILE A 15 -12.33 -5.00 -4.53
N LEU A 16 -12.39 -3.84 -3.86
CA LEU A 16 -11.31 -2.85 -3.89
C LEU A 16 -10.12 -3.17 -2.96
N ALA A 17 -10.13 -4.34 -2.30
CA ALA A 17 -9.08 -4.77 -1.39
C ALA A 17 -7.86 -5.43 -2.07
N MET A 18 -7.86 -5.61 -3.40
CA MET A 18 -6.87 -6.47 -4.07
C MET A 18 -5.79 -5.77 -4.91
N ALA A 19 -5.81 -4.44 -5.04
CA ALA A 19 -4.78 -3.73 -5.81
C ALA A 19 -3.93 -2.83 -4.89
N ALA A 20 -3.08 -3.44 -4.07
CA ALA A 20 -1.87 -2.74 -3.64
C ALA A 20 -0.91 -2.73 -4.84
N PRO A 21 -0.24 -1.59 -5.15
CA PRO A 21 0.83 -1.58 -6.13
C PRO A 21 1.85 -2.63 -5.69
N THR A 22 2.11 -3.60 -6.55
CA THR A 22 3.14 -4.60 -6.32
C THR A 22 4.47 -3.85 -6.38
N GLU A 23 5.05 -3.55 -5.21
CA GLU A 23 6.44 -3.11 -5.14
C GLU A 23 7.28 -4.18 -5.83
N VAL A 24 7.74 -3.90 -7.05
CA VAL A 24 8.57 -4.80 -7.84
C VAL A 24 9.93 -4.85 -7.16
N THR A 25 10.09 -5.79 -6.24
CA THR A 25 11.38 -6.08 -5.63
C THR A 25 12.17 -6.90 -6.65
N PRO A 26 13.29 -6.38 -7.19
CA PRO A 26 14.10 -7.11 -8.15
C PRO A 26 14.63 -8.38 -7.49
N LEU A 27 14.62 -9.49 -8.22
CA LEU A 27 15.22 -10.74 -7.73
C LEU A 27 16.76 -10.59 -7.76
N PRO A 28 17.50 -11.06 -6.73
CA PRO A 28 18.96 -11.03 -6.81
C PRO A 28 19.44 -11.92 -7.97
N ALA A 29 20.44 -11.44 -8.71
CA ALA A 29 21.08 -12.22 -9.77
C ALA A 29 21.64 -13.54 -9.21
N LEU A 30 21.65 -14.59 -10.02
CA LEU A 30 22.18 -15.88 -9.60
C LEU A 30 23.72 -15.81 -9.46
N PRO A 31 24.31 -16.51 -8.47
CA PRO A 31 25.75 -16.51 -8.29
C PRO A 31 26.44 -17.17 -9.50
N PRO A 32 27.61 -16.66 -9.92
CA PRO A 32 28.42 -17.29 -10.96
C PRO A 32 28.87 -18.69 -10.56
N THR A 33 28.96 -19.60 -11.53
CA THR A 33 29.53 -20.94 -11.31
C THR A 33 30.92 -21.05 -11.88
N VAL A 34 31.84 -21.62 -11.10
CA VAL A 34 33.26 -21.77 -11.45
C VAL A 34 33.59 -23.24 -11.62
N TYR A 35 34.12 -23.62 -12.77
CA TYR A 35 34.59 -24.96 -13.07
C TYR A 35 36.09 -24.93 -13.37
N ALA A 36 36.83 -25.89 -12.81
CA ALA A 36 38.21 -26.12 -13.23
C ALA A 36 38.23 -26.75 -14.63
N GLN A 37 39.13 -26.29 -15.50
CA GLN A 37 39.37 -26.89 -16.79
C GLN A 37 40.82 -27.37 -16.93
N PRO A 38 41.05 -28.41 -17.75
CA PRO A 38 42.41 -28.83 -18.08
C PRO A 38 43.19 -27.71 -18.77
N ALA A 39 44.52 -27.74 -18.66
CA ALA A 39 45.48 -26.77 -19.22
C ALA A 39 45.55 -25.39 -18.51
N GLY A 40 45.39 -25.35 -17.18
CA GLY A 40 45.63 -24.13 -16.39
C GLY A 40 44.62 -23.01 -16.64
N LYS A 41 43.37 -23.38 -16.93
CA LYS A 41 42.26 -22.45 -17.19
C LYS A 41 41.08 -22.72 -16.28
N ILE A 42 40.27 -21.70 -16.07
CA ILE A 42 39.07 -21.72 -15.26
C ILE A 42 37.91 -21.29 -16.13
N LYS A 43 36.81 -22.05 -16.11
CA LYS A 43 35.55 -21.63 -16.73
C LYS A 43 34.68 -20.95 -15.69
N VAL A 44 34.40 -19.67 -15.88
CA VAL A 44 33.45 -18.92 -15.05
C VAL A 44 32.19 -18.68 -15.87
N ARG A 45 31.03 -19.06 -15.32
CA ARG A 45 29.74 -18.83 -15.95
C ARG A 45 28.99 -17.74 -15.21
N ILE A 46 28.75 -16.62 -15.89
CA ILE A 46 28.04 -15.44 -15.36
C ILE A 46 26.81 -15.21 -16.24
N ASP A 47 25.62 -15.11 -15.64
CA ASP A 47 24.36 -14.83 -16.34
C ASP A 47 24.12 -15.72 -17.57
N GLY A 48 24.49 -17.00 -17.47
CA GLY A 48 24.36 -17.99 -18.55
C GLY A 48 25.51 -18.02 -19.57
N LYS A 49 26.34 -16.97 -19.66
CA LYS A 49 27.51 -16.87 -20.54
C LYS A 49 28.75 -17.49 -19.89
N GLY A 50 29.55 -18.23 -20.66
CA GLY A 50 30.80 -18.85 -20.18
C GLY A 50 32.02 -18.07 -20.62
N TYR A 51 33.00 -17.92 -19.74
CA TYR A 51 34.30 -17.31 -20.01
C TYR A 51 35.43 -18.24 -19.55
N LEU A 52 36.47 -18.38 -20.36
CA LEU A 52 37.72 -19.05 -20.00
C LEU A 52 38.73 -18.03 -19.50
N LEU A 53 39.11 -18.16 -18.24
CA LEU A 53 40.07 -17.30 -17.57
C LEU A 53 41.37 -18.08 -17.26
N PRO A 54 42.54 -17.42 -17.26
CA PRO A 54 43.78 -18.01 -16.76
C PRO A 54 43.66 -18.45 -15.29
N GLU A 55 44.35 -19.54 -14.92
CA GLU A 55 44.33 -20.05 -13.54
C GLU A 55 44.91 -19.07 -12.50
N GLU A 56 45.78 -18.16 -12.90
CA GLU A 56 46.32 -17.09 -12.05
C GLU A 56 45.24 -16.17 -11.46
N LEU A 57 44.07 -16.08 -12.11
CA LEU A 57 42.95 -15.25 -11.67
C LEU A 57 42.01 -15.99 -10.70
N LYS A 58 42.25 -17.28 -10.41
CA LYS A 58 41.50 -18.06 -9.41
C LYS A 58 41.34 -17.34 -8.07
N PRO A 59 42.42 -16.85 -7.41
CA PRO A 59 42.30 -16.21 -6.11
C PRO A 59 41.43 -14.96 -6.16
N THR A 60 41.56 -14.15 -7.23
CA THR A 60 40.76 -12.95 -7.43
C THR A 60 39.28 -13.29 -7.65
N VAL A 61 38.99 -14.29 -8.48
CA VAL A 61 37.61 -14.75 -8.73
C VAL A 61 36.99 -15.31 -7.45
N THR A 62 37.73 -16.11 -6.67
CA THR A 62 37.24 -16.63 -5.38
C THR A 62 37.02 -15.52 -4.35
N LYS A 63 37.87 -14.50 -4.34
CA LYS A 63 37.71 -13.34 -3.45
C LYS A 63 36.45 -12.56 -3.78
N LEU A 64 36.25 -12.22 -5.06
CA LEU A 64 35.06 -11.50 -5.53
C LEU A 64 33.77 -12.31 -5.32
N LEU A 65 33.82 -13.64 -5.46
CA LEU A 65 32.68 -14.51 -5.14
C LEU A 65 32.41 -14.59 -3.63
N GLY A 66 33.44 -14.55 -2.79
CA GLY A 66 33.29 -14.49 -1.34
C GLY A 66 32.74 -13.16 -0.84
N GLU A 67 33.15 -12.06 -1.48
CA GLU A 67 32.61 -10.71 -1.26
C GLU A 67 31.16 -10.59 -1.75
N ALA A 68 30.82 -11.27 -2.85
CA ALA A 68 29.46 -11.42 -3.36
C ALA A 68 28.64 -12.39 -2.47
N ASN A 69 28.17 -11.90 -1.32
CA ASN A 69 27.41 -12.71 -0.35
C ASN A 69 25.96 -12.98 -0.80
N TYR A 70 25.80 -13.85 -1.80
CA TYR A 70 24.49 -14.26 -2.32
C TYR A 70 23.58 -14.87 -1.24
N ALA A 71 24.15 -15.64 -0.29
CA ALA A 71 23.38 -16.27 0.77
C ALA A 71 22.65 -15.23 1.62
N LYS A 72 23.38 -14.21 2.10
CA LYS A 72 22.82 -13.10 2.88
C LYS A 72 21.77 -12.31 2.08
N THR A 73 22.07 -11.97 0.82
CA THR A 73 21.13 -11.21 -0.03
C THR A 73 19.85 -12.01 -0.32
N ARG A 74 19.95 -13.33 -0.51
CA ARG A 74 18.80 -14.22 -0.69
C ARG A 74 17.96 -14.34 0.58
N GLU A 75 18.58 -14.45 1.74
CA GLU A 75 17.87 -14.49 3.02
C GLU A 75 17.07 -13.20 3.26
N LEU A 76 17.69 -12.04 3.01
CA LEU A 76 17.03 -10.74 3.10
C LEU A 76 15.87 -10.62 2.11
N TYR A 77 16.03 -11.09 0.87
CA TYR A 77 14.95 -11.14 -0.12
C TYR A 77 13.76 -11.99 0.35
N LEU A 78 14.02 -13.19 0.87
CA LEU A 78 12.95 -14.07 1.38
C LEU A 78 12.25 -13.47 2.61
N GLY A 79 13.00 -12.79 3.48
CA GLY A 79 12.46 -12.03 4.61
C GLY A 79 11.58 -10.88 4.14
N LEU A 80 12.05 -10.08 3.18
CA LEU A 80 11.32 -8.96 2.58
C LEU A 80 10.01 -9.41 1.95
N ARG A 81 9.99 -10.56 1.27
CA ARG A 81 8.75 -11.10 0.70
C ARG A 81 7.68 -11.36 1.75
N ARG A 82 8.07 -11.83 2.95
CA ARG A 82 7.11 -12.05 4.05
C ARG A 82 6.58 -10.73 4.59
N THR A 83 7.46 -9.74 4.80
CA THR A 83 7.03 -8.44 5.34
C THR A 83 6.26 -7.59 4.36
N LEU A 84 6.48 -7.75 3.04
CA LEU A 84 5.63 -7.15 2.02
C LEU A 84 4.20 -7.70 2.05
N LEU A 85 4.02 -8.99 2.32
CA LEU A 85 2.68 -9.57 2.51
C LEU A 85 2.02 -8.96 3.75
N GLU A 86 2.72 -8.89 4.88
CA GLU A 86 2.22 -8.27 6.10
C GLU A 86 1.86 -6.80 5.90
N LYS A 87 2.72 -6.02 5.24
CA LYS A 87 2.47 -4.63 4.84
C LYS A 87 1.21 -4.50 3.99
N SER A 88 1.04 -5.37 2.98
CA SER A 88 -0.15 -5.31 2.11
C SER A 88 -1.45 -5.55 2.89
N LEU A 89 -1.41 -6.47 3.87
CA LEU A 89 -2.56 -6.76 4.73
C LEU A 89 -2.85 -5.62 5.71
N THR A 90 -1.82 -4.97 6.26
CA THR A 90 -2.00 -3.81 7.14
C THR A 90 -2.52 -2.60 6.38
N GLU A 91 -1.98 -2.31 5.19
CA GLU A 91 -2.49 -1.26 4.31
C GLU A 91 -3.94 -1.50 3.88
N ALA A 92 -4.33 -2.74 3.57
CA ALA A 92 -5.71 -3.07 3.25
C ALA A 92 -6.66 -2.77 4.42
N LYS A 93 -6.26 -3.09 5.66
CA LYS A 93 -7.03 -2.77 6.87
C LYS A 93 -7.13 -1.26 7.10
N LEU A 94 -6.05 -0.51 6.85
CA LEU A 94 -6.06 0.95 6.95
C LEU A 94 -7.01 1.58 5.94
N ARG A 95 -6.97 1.12 4.68
CA ARG A 95 -7.92 1.57 3.65
C ARG A 95 -9.36 1.26 4.04
N GLN A 96 -9.61 0.11 4.63
CA GLN A 96 -10.94 -0.24 5.14
C GLN A 96 -11.39 0.69 6.28
N SER A 97 -10.52 1.03 7.24
CA SER A 97 -10.89 1.95 8.31
C SER A 97 -11.10 3.38 7.79
N ASP A 98 -10.27 3.83 6.85
CA ASP A 98 -10.35 5.16 6.26
C ASP A 98 -11.63 5.33 5.43
N THR A 99 -12.00 4.32 4.63
CA THR A 99 -13.25 4.33 3.86
C THR A 99 -14.49 4.35 4.75
N LEU A 100 -14.47 3.64 5.89
CA LEU A 100 -15.56 3.69 6.87
C LEU A 100 -15.69 5.07 7.53
N ALA A 101 -14.56 5.71 7.87
CA ALA A 101 -14.55 7.06 8.42
C ALA A 101 -15.05 8.10 7.40
N GLN A 102 -14.61 8.00 6.14
CA GLN A 102 -15.08 8.85 5.04
C GLN A 102 -16.59 8.68 4.80
N ALA A 103 -17.08 7.45 4.72
CA ALA A 103 -18.51 7.18 4.55
C ALA A 103 -19.37 7.75 5.70
N ALA A 104 -18.86 7.74 6.94
CA ALA A 104 -19.54 8.38 8.07
C ALA A 104 -19.55 9.91 7.94
N ALA A 105 -18.43 10.51 7.53
CA ALA A 105 -18.33 11.95 7.29
C ALA A 105 -19.26 12.42 6.16
N GLU A 106 -19.36 11.67 5.06
CA GLU A 106 -20.26 11.97 3.95
C GLU A 106 -21.74 11.92 4.37
N ARG A 107 -22.13 10.93 5.16
CA ARG A 107 -23.49 10.83 5.71
C ARG A 107 -23.83 12.04 6.58
N LEU A 108 -22.90 12.43 7.44
CA LEU A 108 -23.05 13.62 8.29
C LEU A 108 -23.17 14.90 7.46
N ALA A 109 -22.34 15.06 6.43
CA ALA A 109 -22.42 16.20 5.51
C ALA A 109 -23.79 16.27 4.80
N GLY A 110 -24.28 15.12 4.31
CA GLY A 110 -25.61 15.03 3.69
C GLY A 110 -26.75 15.37 4.65
N LEU A 111 -26.66 14.97 5.93
CA LEU A 111 -27.64 15.35 6.95
C LEU A 111 -27.59 16.86 7.27
N ARG A 112 -26.40 17.45 7.37
CA ARG A 112 -26.22 18.88 7.58
C ARG A 112 -26.81 19.70 6.43
N GLN A 113 -26.61 19.27 5.18
CA GLN A 113 -27.23 19.90 4.01
C GLN A 113 -28.75 19.81 4.06
N LYS A 114 -29.33 18.65 4.41
CA LYS A 114 -30.78 18.49 4.55
C LYS A 114 -31.34 19.40 5.65
N HIS A 115 -30.67 19.46 6.80
CA HIS A 115 -31.08 20.33 7.90
C HIS A 115 -31.01 21.82 7.52
N ALA A 116 -29.96 22.24 6.80
CA ALA A 116 -29.86 23.60 6.27
C ALA A 116 -31.00 23.91 5.29
N ALA A 117 -31.31 23.00 4.36
CA ALA A 117 -32.41 23.18 3.41
C ALA A 117 -33.79 23.24 4.09
N LEU A 118 -34.00 22.49 5.18
CA LEU A 118 -35.24 22.59 5.98
C LEU A 118 -35.36 23.95 6.67
N LYS A 119 -34.26 24.46 7.25
CA LYS A 119 -34.22 25.80 7.84
C LYS A 119 -34.46 26.90 6.81
N GLU A 120 -33.85 26.78 5.64
CA GLU A 120 -34.04 27.71 4.53
C GLU A 120 -35.51 27.75 4.08
N LYS A 121 -36.13 26.58 3.89
CA LYS A 121 -37.57 26.47 3.57
C LYS A 121 -38.45 27.13 4.63
N LEU A 122 -38.17 26.90 5.91
CA LEU A 122 -38.90 27.54 7.00
C LEU A 122 -38.72 29.06 6.97
N SER A 123 -37.49 29.55 6.75
CA SER A 123 -37.24 31.00 6.63
C SER A 123 -37.95 31.62 5.44
N ALA A 124 -38.00 30.95 4.28
CA ALA A 124 -38.70 31.42 3.10
C ALA A 124 -40.20 31.56 3.35
N LEU A 125 -40.83 30.58 4.01
CA LEU A 125 -42.24 30.66 4.39
C LEU A 125 -42.54 31.79 5.37
N LEU A 126 -41.62 32.10 6.29
CA LEU A 126 -41.80 33.18 7.26
C LEU A 126 -41.61 34.60 6.68
N HIS A 127 -40.78 34.74 5.64
CA HIS A 127 -40.35 36.06 5.15
C HIS A 127 -40.89 36.42 3.76
N ASP A 128 -41.36 35.44 2.98
CA ASP A 128 -41.94 35.66 1.65
C ASP A 128 -43.48 35.54 1.70
N PRO A 129 -44.21 36.67 1.56
CA PRO A 129 -45.67 36.65 1.59
C PRO A 129 -46.30 35.85 0.44
N ALA A 130 -45.60 35.68 -0.70
CA ALA A 130 -46.08 34.87 -1.81
C ALA A 130 -45.98 33.36 -1.51
N ALA A 131 -44.93 32.95 -0.79
CA ALA A 131 -44.76 31.57 -0.35
C ALA A 131 -45.70 31.21 0.82
N ALA A 132 -45.98 32.18 1.69
CA ALA A 132 -46.90 32.02 2.82
C ALA A 132 -48.37 31.87 2.40
N ALA A 133 -48.77 32.46 1.26
CA ALA A 133 -50.16 32.50 0.79
C ALA A 133 -50.79 31.12 0.52
N GLY A 134 -49.98 30.06 0.37
CA GLY A 134 -50.44 28.67 0.17
C GLY A 134 -50.06 27.70 1.28
N ALA A 135 -49.53 28.17 2.41
CA ALA A 135 -48.98 27.31 3.45
C ALA A 135 -49.89 27.22 4.69
N ASP A 136 -50.38 26.01 4.99
CA ASP A 136 -51.18 25.75 6.20
C ASP A 136 -50.32 25.63 7.45
N LEU A 137 -50.89 25.90 8.64
CA LEU A 137 -50.21 25.73 9.94
C LEU A 137 -49.54 24.36 10.12
N ASN A 138 -50.14 23.31 9.56
CA ASN A 138 -49.60 21.95 9.60
C ASN A 138 -48.23 21.84 8.89
N THR A 139 -48.00 22.64 7.84
CA THR A 139 -46.72 22.65 7.12
C THR A 139 -45.59 23.22 7.97
N TYR A 140 -45.85 24.27 8.76
CA TYR A 140 -44.90 24.83 9.72
C TYR A 140 -44.55 23.82 10.81
N VAL A 141 -45.56 23.19 11.42
CA VAL A 141 -45.36 22.18 12.47
C VAL A 141 -44.55 20.99 11.94
N GLN A 142 -44.81 20.53 10.70
CA GLN A 142 -44.05 19.45 10.08
C GLN A 142 -42.60 19.85 9.78
N LEU A 143 -42.35 21.09 9.36
CA LEU A 143 -40.99 21.59 9.12
C LEU A 143 -40.19 21.72 10.43
N GLU A 144 -40.79 22.26 11.49
CA GLU A 144 -40.15 22.34 12.81
C GLU A 144 -39.87 20.95 13.40
N ALA A 145 -40.82 20.03 13.30
CA ALA A 145 -40.62 18.62 13.68
C ALA A 145 -39.51 17.96 12.84
N GLY A 146 -39.44 18.25 11.54
CA GLY A 146 -38.37 17.79 10.66
C GLY A 146 -36.99 18.36 11.02
N ILE A 147 -36.91 19.65 11.38
CA ILE A 147 -35.66 20.31 11.81
C ILE A 147 -35.17 19.71 13.13
N THR A 148 -36.06 19.56 14.12
CA THR A 148 -35.70 18.96 15.42
C THR A 148 -35.27 17.50 15.29
N ALA A 149 -35.99 16.70 14.49
CA ALA A 149 -35.63 15.32 14.22
C ALA A 149 -34.28 15.20 13.48
N THR A 150 -34.05 16.03 12.45
CA THR A 150 -32.78 16.03 11.73
C THR A 150 -31.61 16.53 12.59
N ALA A 151 -31.83 17.49 13.49
CA ALA A 151 -30.83 17.94 14.45
C ALA A 151 -30.42 16.82 15.43
N ALA A 152 -31.39 16.06 15.95
CA ALA A 152 -31.10 14.91 16.81
C ALA A 152 -30.31 13.81 16.07
N LEU A 153 -30.64 13.56 14.80
CA LEU A 153 -29.90 12.63 13.95
C LEU A 153 -28.48 13.11 13.66
N ILE A 154 -28.28 14.41 13.44
CA ILE A 154 -26.95 15.00 13.25
C ILE A 154 -26.09 14.78 14.50
N ALA A 155 -26.59 15.11 15.69
CA ALA A 155 -25.83 14.92 16.93
C ALA A 155 -25.36 13.46 17.12
N ARG A 156 -26.25 12.50 16.85
CA ARG A 156 -25.91 11.07 16.91
C ARG A 156 -24.87 10.66 15.86
N GLU A 157 -25.01 11.13 14.62
CA GLU A 157 -24.08 10.79 13.55
C GLU A 157 -22.72 11.50 13.72
N GLU A 158 -22.68 12.66 14.39
CA GLU A 158 -21.43 13.32 14.79
C GLU A 158 -20.61 12.46 15.75
N GLU A 159 -21.25 11.88 16.77
CA GLU A 159 -20.58 10.95 17.69
C GLU A 159 -20.07 9.70 16.96
N LEU A 160 -20.87 9.14 16.05
CA LEU A 160 -20.48 7.96 15.27
C LEU A 160 -19.32 8.26 14.30
N ALA A 161 -19.35 9.43 13.65
CA ALA A 161 -18.28 9.87 12.76
C ALA A 161 -16.98 10.13 13.54
N ALA A 162 -17.06 10.80 14.70
CA ALA A 162 -15.92 11.02 15.58
C ALA A 162 -15.32 9.69 16.06
N ALA A 163 -16.16 8.73 16.46
CA ALA A 163 -15.70 7.40 16.87
C ALA A 163 -15.06 6.61 15.71
N ALA A 164 -15.61 6.72 14.49
CA ALA A 164 -15.03 6.08 13.31
C ALA A 164 -13.67 6.70 12.95
N GLN A 165 -13.54 8.02 13.03
CA GLN A 165 -12.29 8.74 12.79
C GLN A 165 -11.23 8.38 13.84
N ALA A 166 -11.59 8.37 15.13
CA ALA A 166 -10.69 7.94 16.20
C ALA A 166 -10.21 6.49 16.01
N LYS A 167 -11.07 5.59 15.53
CA LYS A 167 -10.69 4.21 15.20
C LYS A 167 -9.72 4.14 14.01
N ALA A 168 -9.91 4.97 12.98
CA ALA A 168 -9.00 5.04 11.85
C ALA A 168 -7.61 5.56 12.28
N GLU A 169 -7.58 6.60 13.11
CA GLU A 169 -6.33 7.14 13.68
C GLU A 169 -5.61 6.12 14.58
N ALA A 170 -6.34 5.43 15.46
CA ALA A 170 -5.78 4.36 16.28
C ALA A 170 -5.23 3.20 15.42
N ALA A 171 -5.92 2.85 14.33
CA ALA A 171 -5.46 1.84 13.39
C ALA A 171 -4.15 2.28 12.70
N ARG A 172 -4.04 3.55 12.30
CA ARG A 172 -2.82 4.14 11.72
C ARG A 172 -1.65 4.08 12.70
N LEU A 173 -1.84 4.53 13.93
CA LEU A 173 -0.80 4.48 14.98
C LEU A 173 -0.31 3.05 15.25
N LYS A 174 -1.24 2.08 15.25
CA LYS A 174 -0.90 0.68 15.43
C LYS A 174 -0.19 0.07 14.21
N ALA A 175 -0.47 0.57 13.01
CA ALA A 175 0.12 0.08 11.77
C ALA A 175 1.51 0.68 11.50
N GLU A 176 1.80 1.90 11.96
CA GLU A 176 3.09 2.57 11.73
C GLU A 176 4.33 1.70 12.01
N PRO A 177 4.47 0.99 13.15
CA PRO A 177 5.65 0.16 13.39
C PRO A 177 5.82 -0.97 12.36
N THR A 178 4.71 -1.53 11.86
CA THR A 178 4.77 -2.57 10.81
C THR A 178 5.19 -1.99 9.47
N LEU A 179 4.74 -0.78 9.14
CA LEU A 179 5.13 -0.09 7.91
C LEU A 179 6.59 0.36 7.97
N GLU A 180 7.05 0.86 9.11
CA GLU A 180 8.45 1.21 9.35
C GLU A 180 9.38 0.00 9.25
N ALA A 181 8.99 -1.13 9.85
CA ALA A 181 9.76 -2.37 9.74
C ALA A 181 9.90 -2.83 8.28
N ALA A 182 8.81 -2.77 7.51
CA ALA A 182 8.84 -3.09 6.08
C ALA A 182 9.73 -2.12 5.28
N ARG A 183 9.69 -0.80 5.59
CA ARG A 183 10.58 0.21 4.97
C ARG A 183 12.06 -0.08 5.25
N LYS A 184 12.40 -0.36 6.52
CA LYS A 184 13.77 -0.68 6.94
C LYS A 184 14.28 -1.93 6.24
N GLN A 185 13.50 -3.00 6.25
CA GLN A 185 13.91 -4.26 5.63
C GLN A 185 14.06 -4.15 4.11
N ASN A 186 13.26 -3.32 3.46
CA ASN A 186 13.43 -3.01 2.04
C ASN A 186 14.76 -2.25 1.80
N ALA A 187 15.05 -1.24 2.62
CA ALA A 187 16.32 -0.52 2.54
C ALA A 187 17.54 -1.44 2.76
N ASP A 188 17.49 -2.30 3.78
CA ASP A 188 18.54 -3.28 4.08
C ASP A 188 18.75 -4.25 2.91
N TYR A 189 17.65 -4.70 2.28
CA TYR A 189 17.71 -5.55 1.10
C TYR A 189 18.34 -4.84 -0.10
N LEU A 190 17.96 -3.59 -0.37
CA LEU A 190 18.51 -2.80 -1.48
C LEU A 190 20.00 -2.51 -1.29
N GLU A 191 20.44 -2.27 -0.05
CA GLU A 191 21.85 -2.11 0.26
C GLU A 191 22.62 -3.42 0.05
N ALA A 192 22.09 -4.55 0.54
CA ALA A 192 22.68 -5.86 0.30
C ALA A 192 22.70 -6.25 -1.18
N LEU A 193 21.70 -5.84 -1.96
CA LEU A 193 21.66 -6.04 -3.40
C LEU A 193 22.77 -5.25 -4.10
N LYS A 194 22.94 -3.96 -3.76
CA LYS A 194 24.04 -3.14 -4.30
C LYS A 194 25.41 -3.71 -3.94
N ALA A 195 25.58 -4.13 -2.69
CA ALA A 195 26.81 -4.75 -2.21
C ALA A 195 27.09 -6.08 -2.92
N TYR A 196 26.05 -6.82 -3.32
CA TYR A 196 26.16 -8.04 -4.09
C TYR A 196 26.45 -7.79 -5.58
N GLU A 197 25.85 -6.78 -6.18
CA GLU A 197 26.01 -6.48 -7.61
C GLU A 197 27.39 -5.91 -7.96
N ARG A 198 28.00 -5.15 -7.04
CA ARG A 198 29.34 -4.57 -7.24
C ARG A 198 30.43 -5.61 -7.58
N PRO A 199 30.69 -6.65 -6.76
CA PRO A 199 31.68 -7.66 -7.09
C PRO A 199 31.30 -8.49 -8.33
N LEU A 200 30.01 -8.63 -8.63
CA LEU A 200 29.58 -9.28 -9.87
C LEU A 200 29.91 -8.44 -11.11
N GLN A 201 29.78 -7.10 -11.04
CA GLN A 201 30.19 -6.21 -12.11
C GLN A 201 31.71 -6.29 -12.33
N GLU A 202 32.49 -6.27 -11.25
CA GLU A 202 33.95 -6.44 -11.32
C GLU A 202 34.35 -7.80 -11.93
N LEU A 203 33.62 -8.88 -11.58
CA LEU A 203 33.80 -10.19 -12.21
C LEU A 203 33.45 -10.19 -13.71
N ARG A 204 32.39 -9.51 -14.11
CA ARG A 204 31.99 -9.37 -15.53
C ARG A 204 33.06 -8.62 -16.32
N GLU A 205 33.56 -7.51 -15.80
CA GLU A 205 34.62 -6.72 -16.42
C GLU A 205 35.91 -7.54 -16.56
N LEU A 206 36.31 -8.25 -15.50
CA LEU A 206 37.49 -9.13 -15.52
C LEU A 206 37.32 -10.27 -16.54
N ALA A 207 36.13 -10.87 -16.60
CA ALA A 207 35.81 -11.94 -17.55
C ALA A 207 35.82 -11.45 -19.01
N VAL A 208 35.36 -10.23 -19.29
CA VAL A 208 35.39 -9.64 -20.63
C VAL A 208 36.81 -9.19 -21.02
N ALA A 209 37.56 -8.61 -20.09
CA ALA A 209 38.90 -8.07 -20.36
C ALA A 209 39.98 -9.15 -20.51
N LYS A 210 39.91 -10.21 -19.70
CA LYS A 210 40.95 -11.25 -19.63
C LYS A 210 40.47 -12.64 -20.04
N GLY A 211 39.16 -12.83 -20.17
CA GLY A 211 38.57 -14.12 -20.50
C GLY A 211 38.31 -14.29 -21.99
N THR A 212 38.42 -15.52 -22.48
CA THR A 212 37.93 -15.89 -23.82
C THR A 212 36.48 -16.34 -23.70
N ALA A 213 35.56 -15.68 -24.40
CA ALA A 213 34.15 -16.09 -24.43
C ALA A 213 34.01 -17.50 -25.05
N LEU A 214 33.11 -18.30 -24.48
CA LEU A 214 32.76 -19.66 -24.93
C LEU A 214 31.46 -19.69 -25.72
#